data_AF-A0A9E5BGA6-F1
#
_entry.id   AF-A0A9E5BGA6-F1
#
_cell.length_a   1.000
_cell.length_b   1.000
_cell.length_c   1.000
_cell.angle_alpha   90.00
_cell.angle_beta   90.00
_cell.angle_gamma   90.00
#
_symmetry.space_group_name_H-M   'P 1'
#
loop_
_entity.id
_entity.type
_entity.pdbx_description
1 polymer ?
#
loop_
_entity_poly.entity_id
_entity_poly.type
_entity_poly.pdbx_seq_one_letter_code
_entity_poly.pdbx_strand_id
1 'polypeptide(L)' 'RNQPTLPTTIAHEKRVNPFMRCDQTPVIAAARAQIGQDLKSPAEVLAVVRAWKDRF' A
#
# COMPACT_ATOMS: atom_id res chain seq x y z
N ARG A 1 6.38 14.50 -20.27
CA ARG A 1 6.45 15.80 -19.55
C ARG A 1 7.11 15.55 -18.19
N ASN A 2 8.18 16.27 -17.85
CA ASN A 2 8.89 16.22 -16.56
C ASN A 2 8.44 17.41 -15.70
N GLN A 3 7.24 17.34 -15.13
CA GLN A 3 6.74 18.37 -14.20
C GLN A 3 6.59 17.77 -12.81
N PRO A 4 6.88 18.52 -11.73
CA PRO A 4 6.73 18.04 -10.37
C PRO A 4 5.27 17.66 -10.09
N THR A 5 5.07 16.49 -9.48
CA THR A 5 3.75 15.94 -9.10
C THR A 5 3.29 16.40 -7.71
N LEU A 6 4.00 17.36 -7.13
CA LEU A 6 3.78 17.90 -5.79
C LEU A 6 3.45 19.39 -5.85
N PRO A 7 2.63 19.91 -4.90
CA PRO A 7 2.04 19.19 -3.76
C PRO A 7 0.78 18.40 -4.12
N THR A 8 0.53 17.28 -3.40
CA THR A 8 -0.76 16.57 -3.39
C THR A 8 -1.56 16.89 -2.11
N THR A 9 -2.81 16.43 -2.01
CA THR A 9 -3.65 16.62 -0.81
C THR A 9 -3.78 15.33 -0.01
N ILE A 10 -3.96 15.42 1.32
CA ILE A 10 -4.18 14.23 2.17
C ILE A 10 -5.40 13.41 1.70
N ALA A 11 -6.46 14.09 1.24
CA ALA A 11 -7.63 13.41 0.68
C ALA A 11 -7.30 12.62 -0.59
N HIS A 12 -6.39 13.12 -1.43
CA HIS A 12 -5.89 12.40 -2.59
C HIS A 12 -5.03 11.20 -2.16
N GLU A 13 -4.08 11.40 -1.26
CA GLU A 13 -3.20 10.34 -0.73
C GLU A 13 -4.01 9.20 -0.12
N LYS A 14 -5.05 9.46 0.68
CA LYS A 14 -5.92 8.39 1.23
C LYS A 14 -6.59 7.52 0.16
N ARG A 15 -6.84 8.06 -1.05
CA ARG A 15 -7.46 7.30 -2.15
C ARG A 15 -6.46 6.49 -2.94
N VAL A 16 -5.25 6.99 -3.15
CA VAL A 16 -4.29 6.37 -4.09
C VAL A 16 -3.10 5.71 -3.41
N ASN A 17 -2.75 6.12 -2.19
CA ASN A 17 -1.56 5.68 -1.51
C ASN A 17 -1.78 4.29 -0.86
N PRO A 18 -1.07 3.24 -1.31
CA PRO A 18 -1.26 1.89 -0.78
C PRO A 18 -0.86 1.77 0.70
N PHE A 19 0.03 2.63 1.21
CA PHE A 19 0.42 2.67 2.63
C PHE A 19 -0.67 3.28 3.52
N MET A 20 -1.56 4.10 2.97
CA MET A 20 -2.73 4.63 3.70
C MET A 20 -3.97 3.74 3.56
N ARG A 21 -3.88 2.64 2.82
CA ARG A 21 -5.01 1.75 2.48
C ARG A 21 -4.79 0.31 2.93
N CYS A 22 -3.93 0.09 3.94
CA CYS A 22 -3.58 -1.24 4.44
C CYS A 22 -4.75 -1.98 5.12
N ASP A 23 -5.85 -1.28 5.39
CA ASP A 23 -7.11 -1.79 5.92
C ASP A 23 -8.13 -2.15 4.81
N GLN A 24 -7.83 -1.84 3.54
CA GLN A 24 -8.75 -2.10 2.45
C GLN A 24 -8.57 -3.49 1.85
N THR A 25 -9.70 -4.17 1.61
CA THR A 25 -9.76 -5.53 1.05
C THR A 25 -8.86 -5.76 -0.18
N PRO A 26 -8.78 -4.85 -1.17
CA PRO A 26 -7.91 -5.06 -2.34
C PRO A 26 -6.41 -5.05 -1.98
N VAL A 27 -5.99 -4.21 -1.03
CA VAL A 27 -4.58 -4.11 -0.59
C VAL A 27 -4.21 -5.34 0.25
N ILE A 28 -5.12 -5.77 1.12
CA ILE A 28 -4.96 -6.99 1.92
C ILE A 28 -4.84 -8.21 1.00
N ALA A 29 -5.71 -8.33 -0.01
CA ALA A 29 -5.69 -9.44 -0.96
C ALA A 29 -4.37 -9.48 -1.76
N ALA A 30 -3.90 -8.32 -2.24
CA ALA A 30 -2.62 -8.23 -2.93
C ALA A 30 -1.43 -8.61 -2.03
N ALA A 31 -1.41 -8.11 -0.78
CA ALA A 31 -0.37 -8.45 0.18
C ALA A 31 -0.38 -9.95 0.53
N ARG A 32 -1.55 -10.57 0.71
CA ARG A 32 -1.70 -12.02 0.93
C ARG A 32 -1.19 -12.82 -0.26
N ALA A 33 -1.52 -12.41 -1.49
CA ALA A 33 -1.04 -13.07 -2.69
C ALA A 33 0.50 -13.02 -2.82
N GLN A 34 1.12 -11.95 -2.34
CA GLN A 34 2.58 -11.79 -2.41
C GLN A 34 3.35 -12.72 -1.46
N ILE A 35 2.79 -13.03 -0.29
CA ILE A 35 3.47 -13.87 0.73
C ILE A 35 2.87 -15.27 0.89
N GLY A 36 1.70 -15.53 0.31
CA GLY A 36 0.99 -16.81 0.41
C GLY A 36 0.51 -17.15 1.82
N GLN A 37 0.41 -16.17 2.73
CA GLN A 37 0.01 -16.35 4.12
C GLN A 37 -1.14 -15.42 4.48
N ASP A 38 -1.88 -15.78 5.52
CA ASP A 38 -2.92 -14.93 6.05
C ASP A 38 -2.34 -13.76 6.85
N LEU A 39 -2.92 -12.58 6.67
CA LEU A 39 -2.53 -11.34 7.35
C LEU A 39 -3.64 -11.00 8.33
N LYS A 40 -3.28 -10.90 9.61
CA LYS A 40 -4.19 -10.74 10.75
C LYS A 40 -4.30 -9.28 11.20
N SER A 41 -3.40 -8.40 10.76
CA SER A 41 -3.46 -6.98 11.09
C SER A 41 -3.09 -6.05 9.91
N PRO A 42 -3.61 -4.81 9.90
CA PRO A 42 -3.18 -3.79 8.95
C PRO A 42 -1.68 -3.47 9.02
N ALA A 43 -1.05 -3.66 10.19
CA ALA A 43 0.40 -3.46 10.36
C ALA A 43 1.22 -4.52 9.61
N GLU A 44 0.77 -5.78 9.62
CA GLU A 44 1.39 -6.85 8.82
C GLU A 44 1.23 -6.59 7.33
N VAL A 45 0.05 -6.13 6.90
CA VAL A 45 -0.20 -5.73 5.50
C VAL A 45 0.75 -4.60 5.07
N LEU A 46 0.91 -3.58 5.92
CA LEU A 46 1.85 -2.49 5.68
C LEU A 46 3.29 -3.00 5.53
N ALA A 47 3.73 -3.90 6.40
CA ALA A 47 5.07 -4.48 6.36
C ALA A 47 5.32 -5.25 5.05
N VAL A 48 4.35 -6.04 4.59
CA VAL A 48 4.42 -6.77 3.32
C VAL A 48 4.48 -5.82 2.14
N VAL A 49 3.56 -4.85 2.07
CA VAL A 49 3.51 -3.86 0.98
C VAL A 49 4.81 -3.05 0.92
N ARG A 50 5.39 -2.71 2.07
CA ARG A 50 6.67 -2.01 2.14
C ARG A 50 7.82 -2.88 1.66
N ALA A 51 7.94 -4.10 2.16
CA ALA A 51 8.98 -5.05 1.75
C ALA A 51 8.85 -5.47 0.27
N TRP A 52 7.64 -5.39 -0.29
CA TRP A 52 7.42 -5.58 -1.72
C TRP A 52 7.92 -4.38 -2.52
N LYS A 53 7.56 -3.16 -2.13
CA LYS A 53 8.06 -1.93 -2.76
C LYS A 53 9.59 -1.83 -2.71
N ASP A 54 10.24 -2.24 -1.62
CA ASP A 54 11.70 -2.18 -1.50
C ASP A 54 12.43 -3.18 -2.42
N ARG A 55 11.71 -4.17 -2.98
CA ARG A 55 12.23 -5.19 -3.91
C ARG A 55 11.79 -4.97 -5.37
N PHE A 56 11.09 -3.87 -5.64
CA PHE A 56 10.53 -3.54 -6.96
C PHE A 56 11.21 -2.32 -7.58
#